data_AF-A0AAV2QVY2-F1
#
_entry.id   AF-A0AAV2QVY2-F1
#
_cell.length_a   1.000
_cell.length_b   1.000
_cell.length_c   1.000
_cell.angle_alpha   90.00
_cell.angle_beta   90.00
_cell.angle_gamma   90.00
#
_symmetry.space_group_name_H-M   'P 1'
#
loop_
_entity.id
_entity.type
_entity.pdbx_description
1 polymer ?
#
loop_
_entity_poly.entity_id
_entity_poly.type
_entity_poly.pdbx_seq_one_letter_code
_entity_poly.pdbx_strand_id
1 'polypeptide(L)'
;PVSKMHCPWLLLLSVLVLTLVSFVRGKKCPNATTIAPCICTYVNSLHTILDLDCSQVPDEDQLKTILEEDFPNRSFRHFHMANSPIKILPGNLFPNHALGQFKFETADFSNSALEVLEDGVFEHSIGTLLELNLSGCQFTSAKIIAVEKFEVLWKLQLQDNSYTSLDPIESDILVDLTIGSPLLEELPQFDTWNIPKLQNLDIRNSPIQNIPPRNFPRIMERYLLFHLKLTELTEIMLI
;
A
#
# COMPACT_ATOMS: atom_id res chain seq x y z
N PRO A 1 -38.71 27.85 59.17
CA PRO A 1 -38.00 26.55 59.18
C PRO A 1 -38.25 25.79 57.87
N VAL A 2 -37.40 26.02 56.87
CA VAL A 2 -37.51 25.37 55.56
C VAL A 2 -36.56 24.17 55.57
N SER A 3 -37.10 22.95 55.53
CA SER A 3 -36.29 21.73 55.46
C SER A 3 -35.75 21.55 54.05
N LYS A 4 -34.41 21.52 53.93
CA LYS A 4 -33.68 21.26 52.69
C LYS A 4 -33.82 19.78 52.29
N MET A 5 -34.58 19.52 51.21
CA MET A 5 -34.50 18.26 50.45
C MET A 5 -33.09 18.13 49.87
N HIS A 6 -32.34 17.11 50.31
CA HIS A 6 -31.09 16.71 49.68
C HIS A 6 -31.43 15.80 48.50
N CYS A 7 -31.07 16.24 47.29
CA CYS A 7 -31.22 15.49 46.05
C CYS A 7 -30.00 14.56 45.87
N PRO A 8 -30.13 13.22 45.99
CA PRO A 8 -28.97 12.32 45.93
C PRO A 8 -28.50 12.04 44.50
N TRP A 9 -29.14 12.62 43.48
CA TRP A 9 -28.90 12.30 42.06
C TRP A 9 -27.76 13.13 41.43
N LEU A 10 -27.28 14.17 42.11
CA LEU A 10 -26.20 15.03 41.60
C LEU A 10 -24.79 14.46 41.82
N LEU A 11 -24.62 13.46 42.70
CA LEU A 11 -23.31 12.82 42.95
C LEU A 11 -23.00 11.66 41.99
N LEU A 12 -24.01 11.08 41.31
CA LEU A 12 -23.80 10.04 40.30
C LEU A 12 -23.36 10.61 38.94
N LEU A 13 -23.74 11.86 38.63
CA LEU A 13 -23.35 12.54 37.40
C LEU A 13 -21.90 13.03 37.42
N SER A 14 -21.34 13.39 38.59
CA SER A 14 -19.96 13.85 38.69
C SER A 14 -18.95 12.71 38.53
N VAL A 15 -19.27 11.48 38.96
CA VAL A 15 -18.41 10.31 38.77
C VAL A 15 -18.43 9.84 37.31
N LEU A 16 -19.57 9.92 36.62
CA LEU A 16 -19.67 9.54 35.19
C LEU A 16 -18.92 10.51 34.26
N VAL A 17 -18.86 11.80 34.62
CA VAL A 17 -18.10 12.81 33.86
C VAL A 17 -16.59 12.68 34.11
N LEU A 18 -16.14 12.28 35.30
CA LEU A 18 -14.71 12.08 35.60
C LEU A 18 -14.11 10.83 34.94
N THR A 19 -14.91 9.82 34.57
CA THR A 19 -14.43 8.67 33.79
C THR A 19 -14.31 8.95 32.28
N LEU A 20 -14.97 9.99 31.75
CA LEU A 20 -14.92 10.34 30.32
C LEU A 20 -13.78 11.32 29.96
N VAL A 21 -13.20 12.02 30.93
CA VAL A 21 -12.12 13.00 30.68
C VAL A 21 -10.73 12.33 30.55
N SER A 22 -10.64 11.01 30.77
CA SER A 22 -9.37 10.28 30.64
C SER A 22 -9.08 9.74 29.23
N PHE A 23 -10.00 9.85 28.27
CA PHE A 23 -9.90 9.11 26.99
C PHE A 23 -9.48 9.93 25.77
N VAL A 24 -8.98 11.15 25.96
CA VAL A 24 -8.31 11.92 24.89
C VAL A 24 -6.95 12.43 25.37
N ARG A 25 -6.19 11.58 26.06
CA ARG A 25 -4.72 11.70 25.99
C ARG A 25 -4.34 11.03 24.70
N GLY A 26 -3.81 11.80 23.75
CA GLY A 26 -3.33 11.28 22.47
C GLY A 26 -2.51 10.02 22.74
N LYS A 27 -3.08 8.86 22.39
CA LYS A 27 -2.38 7.59 22.53
C LYS A 27 -1.07 7.76 21.78
N LYS A 28 0.01 7.25 22.36
CA LYS A 28 1.31 7.21 21.70
C LYS A 28 1.39 5.91 20.90
N CYS A 29 2.36 5.82 19.99
CA CYS A 29 2.78 4.52 19.47
C CYS A 29 2.97 3.51 20.62
N PRO A 30 2.71 2.21 20.38
CA PRO A 30 2.99 1.16 21.35
C PRO A 30 4.43 1.22 21.84
N ASN A 31 4.70 0.56 22.97
CA ASN A 31 6.06 0.47 23.48
C ASN A 31 6.98 -0.16 22.42
N ALA A 32 8.08 0.51 22.11
CA ALA A 32 9.04 0.09 21.08
C ALA A 32 9.58 -1.33 21.31
N THR A 33 9.69 -1.80 22.55
CA THR A 33 10.11 -3.19 22.83
C THR A 33 9.02 -4.21 22.52
N THR A 34 7.75 -3.81 22.58
CA THR A 34 6.61 -4.71 22.32
C THR A 34 6.41 -4.90 20.82
N ILE A 35 6.55 -3.83 20.05
CA ILE A 35 6.39 -3.89 18.59
C ILE A 35 7.70 -4.16 17.86
N ALA A 36 8.81 -4.41 18.58
CA ALA A 36 10.09 -4.70 17.94
C ALA A 36 9.99 -5.96 17.03
N PRO A 37 10.60 -5.92 15.84
CA PRO A 37 11.50 -4.90 15.35
C PRO A 37 10.83 -3.77 14.55
N CYS A 38 9.49 -3.69 14.53
CA CYS A 38 8.80 -2.58 13.90
C CYS A 38 9.02 -1.26 14.66
N ILE A 39 8.98 -0.15 13.91
CA ILE A 39 9.14 1.21 14.42
C ILE A 39 7.92 2.03 14.00
N CYS A 40 7.16 2.49 14.99
CA CYS A 40 6.05 3.43 14.81
C CYS A 40 6.54 4.85 15.12
N THR A 41 6.35 5.79 14.19
CA THR A 41 6.83 7.17 14.33
C THR A 41 5.75 8.20 14.02
N TYR A 42 5.78 9.33 14.74
CA TYR A 42 5.03 10.52 14.37
C TYR A 42 5.90 11.41 13.49
N VAL A 43 5.36 11.79 12.34
CA VAL A 43 6.13 12.55 11.33
C VAL A 43 5.85 14.06 11.38
N ASN A 44 4.88 14.48 12.18
CA ASN A 44 4.54 15.88 12.37
C ASN A 44 4.54 16.27 13.85
N SER A 45 4.80 17.54 14.13
CA SER A 45 4.85 18.08 15.50
C SER A 45 3.50 18.04 16.23
N LEU A 46 2.40 17.82 15.50
CA LEU A 46 1.05 17.66 16.06
C LEU A 46 0.74 16.20 16.44
N HIS A 47 1.64 15.25 16.15
CA HIS A 47 1.47 13.81 16.41
C HIS A 47 0.16 13.24 15.86
N THR A 48 -0.19 13.60 14.63
CA THR A 48 -1.41 13.13 13.96
C THR A 48 -1.14 12.22 12.76
N ILE A 49 0.08 12.26 12.21
CA ILE A 49 0.47 11.45 11.06
C ILE A 49 1.48 10.40 11.54
N LEU A 50 1.21 9.15 11.19
CA LEU A 50 1.97 7.98 11.60
C LEU A 50 2.62 7.29 10.41
N ASP A 51 3.88 6.87 10.59
CA ASP A 51 4.53 5.88 9.72
C ASP A 51 4.84 4.63 10.53
N LEU A 52 4.81 3.47 9.88
CA LEU A 52 5.14 2.16 10.45
C LEU A 52 6.16 1.45 9.55
N ASP A 53 7.35 1.21 10.10
CA ASP A 53 8.39 0.41 9.44
C ASP A 53 8.45 -0.96 10.11
N CYS A 54 8.29 -2.02 9.33
CA CYS A 54 8.37 -3.42 9.72
C CYS A 54 9.36 -4.22 8.85
N SER A 55 10.29 -3.55 8.18
CA SER A 55 11.29 -4.18 7.28
C SER A 55 12.12 -5.29 7.93
N GLN A 56 12.34 -5.19 9.24
CA GLN A 56 13.17 -6.13 10.00
C GLN A 56 12.39 -7.31 10.57
N VAL A 57 11.08 -7.40 10.32
CA VAL A 57 10.26 -8.51 10.83
C VAL A 57 10.65 -9.80 10.07
N PRO A 58 11.04 -10.87 10.78
CA PRO A 58 11.58 -12.09 10.17
C PRO A 58 10.53 -13.00 9.56
N ASP A 59 9.29 -12.95 10.05
CA ASP A 59 8.22 -13.86 9.62
C ASP A 59 6.81 -13.26 9.81
N GLU A 60 5.84 -13.90 9.18
CA GLU A 60 4.44 -13.50 9.16
C GLU A 60 3.78 -13.56 10.56
N ASP A 61 4.14 -14.56 11.37
CA ASP A 61 3.57 -14.77 12.71
C ASP A 61 3.95 -13.62 13.66
N GLN A 62 5.21 -13.19 13.62
CA GLN A 62 5.67 -12.02 14.37
C GLN A 62 5.00 -10.74 13.86
N LEU A 63 4.88 -10.57 12.53
CA LEU A 63 4.22 -9.40 11.96
C LEU A 63 2.78 -9.30 12.45
N LYS A 64 2.03 -10.41 12.39
CA LYS A 64 0.65 -10.48 12.84
C LYS A 64 0.52 -10.13 14.33
N THR A 65 1.39 -10.69 15.17
CA THR A 65 1.42 -10.40 16.61
C THR A 65 1.65 -8.90 16.88
N ILE A 66 2.58 -8.27 16.15
CA ILE A 66 2.85 -6.83 16.27
C ILE A 66 1.62 -6.00 15.86
N LEU A 67 0.92 -6.39 14.80
CA LEU A 67 -0.26 -5.68 14.28
C LEU A 67 -1.50 -5.80 15.19
N GLU A 68 -1.50 -6.73 16.15
CA GLU A 68 -2.53 -6.83 17.19
C GLU A 68 -2.40 -5.75 18.28
N GLU A 69 -1.23 -5.12 18.43
CA GLU A 69 -0.96 -4.12 19.46
C GLU A 69 -1.85 -2.86 19.39
N ASP A 70 -1.98 -2.17 20.52
CA ASP A 70 -2.84 -0.98 20.64
C ASP A 70 -2.17 0.27 20.04
N PHE A 71 -2.20 0.37 18.71
CA PHE A 71 -1.78 1.57 17.99
C PHE A 71 -2.69 2.76 18.28
N PRO A 72 -2.13 3.97 18.35
CA PRO A 72 -2.87 5.17 18.71
C PRO A 72 -3.98 5.55 17.72
N ASN A 73 -3.73 5.19 16.47
CA ASN A 73 -4.56 5.33 15.29
C ASN A 73 -4.02 4.28 14.30
N ARG A 74 -4.88 3.62 13.52
CA ARG A 74 -4.50 2.59 12.54
C ARG A 74 -4.44 3.12 11.09
N SER A 75 -4.50 4.43 10.92
CA SER A 75 -4.27 5.15 9.67
C SER A 75 -2.83 5.63 9.62
N PHE A 76 -2.07 5.09 8.69
CA PHE A 76 -0.66 5.40 8.50
C PHE A 76 -0.46 6.06 7.14
N ARG A 77 0.43 7.04 7.08
CA ARG A 77 0.87 7.62 5.82
C ARG A 77 1.77 6.63 5.09
N HIS A 78 2.74 6.04 5.77
CA HIS A 78 3.65 5.07 5.17
C HIS A 78 3.69 3.76 5.95
N PHE A 79 3.56 2.65 5.22
CA PHE A 79 3.92 1.32 5.69
C PHE A 79 5.14 0.81 4.92
N HIS A 80 6.26 0.65 5.62
CA HIS A 80 7.53 0.23 5.05
C HIS A 80 7.83 -1.22 5.45
N MET A 81 8.01 -2.09 4.47
CA MET A 81 8.39 -3.48 4.66
C MET A 81 9.30 -3.98 3.52
N ALA A 82 10.16 -3.09 3.02
CA ALA A 82 11.13 -3.42 1.97
C ALA A 82 12.24 -4.33 2.50
N ASN A 83 12.85 -5.13 1.62
CA ASN A 83 13.90 -6.11 1.95
C ASN A 83 13.46 -7.15 2.98
N SER A 84 12.16 -7.44 3.06
CA SER A 84 11.61 -8.38 4.03
C SER A 84 11.79 -9.84 3.55
N PRO A 85 12.07 -10.78 4.45
CA PRO A 85 12.09 -12.21 4.13
C PRO A 85 10.68 -12.82 4.01
N ILE A 86 9.62 -12.06 4.30
CA ILE A 86 8.24 -12.55 4.27
C ILE A 86 7.82 -12.85 2.83
N LYS A 87 7.29 -14.07 2.63
CA LYS A 87 6.91 -14.59 1.31
C LYS A 87 5.42 -14.42 0.98
N ILE A 88 4.58 -14.34 2.00
CA ILE A 88 3.13 -14.30 1.84
C ILE A 88 2.61 -13.19 2.75
N LEU A 89 1.71 -12.36 2.22
CA LEU A 89 0.88 -11.49 3.04
C LEU A 89 -0.55 -12.02 3.01
N PRO A 90 -1.05 -12.59 4.13
CA PRO A 90 -2.36 -13.19 4.15
C PRO A 90 -3.46 -12.13 4.10
N GLY A 91 -4.64 -12.51 3.62
CA GLY A 91 -5.75 -11.57 3.40
C GLY A 91 -6.24 -10.91 4.70
N ASN A 92 -6.00 -11.58 5.83
CA ASN A 92 -6.36 -11.15 7.17
C ASN A 92 -5.16 -10.63 7.99
N LEU A 93 -4.03 -10.31 7.35
CA LEU A 93 -2.82 -9.83 8.03
C LEU A 93 -3.10 -8.63 8.92
N PHE A 94 -3.96 -7.72 8.45
CA PHE A 94 -4.40 -6.56 9.18
C PHE A 94 -5.73 -6.86 9.87
N PRO A 95 -5.72 -7.26 11.16
CA PRO A 95 -6.92 -7.72 11.83
C PRO A 95 -7.94 -6.60 12.03
N ASN A 96 -9.22 -6.97 11.93
CA ASN A 96 -10.33 -6.13 12.36
C ASN A 96 -10.16 -5.77 13.85
N HIS A 97 -10.07 -4.48 14.16
CA HIS A 97 -9.90 -4.01 15.53
C HIS A 97 -10.96 -2.99 15.94
N ALA A 98 -11.37 -3.01 17.20
CA ALA A 98 -12.40 -2.11 17.73
C ALA A 98 -12.02 -0.61 17.64
N LEU A 99 -10.71 -0.32 17.55
CA LEU A 99 -10.17 1.04 17.43
C LEU A 99 -10.02 1.52 15.97
N GLY A 100 -10.44 0.71 15.01
CA GLY A 100 -10.36 1.02 13.58
C GLY A 100 -9.54 0.00 12.81
N GLN A 101 -9.47 0.21 11.50
CA GLN A 101 -8.78 -0.66 10.57
C GLN A 101 -7.43 -0.10 10.18
N PHE A 102 -6.48 -0.98 9.86
CA PHE A 102 -5.25 -0.55 9.23
C PHE A 102 -5.55 -0.01 7.83
N LYS A 103 -5.10 1.21 7.60
CA LYS A 103 -5.16 1.83 6.28
C LYS A 103 -3.91 2.64 6.02
N PHE A 104 -3.46 2.59 4.78
CA PHE A 104 -2.19 3.17 4.35
C PHE A 104 -2.42 4.17 3.23
N GLU A 105 -1.66 5.27 3.21
CA GLU A 105 -1.57 6.13 2.03
C GLU A 105 -0.51 5.61 1.05
N THR A 106 0.59 5.06 1.57
CA THR A 106 1.64 4.44 0.78
C THR A 106 2.11 3.15 1.44
N ALA A 107 2.39 2.13 0.63
CA ALA A 107 2.93 0.87 1.11
C ALA A 107 4.09 0.42 0.22
N ASP A 108 5.23 0.10 0.84
CA ASP A 108 6.46 -0.29 0.16
C ASP A 108 6.96 -1.64 0.65
N PHE A 109 6.94 -2.62 -0.26
CA PHE A 109 7.42 -3.98 -0.06
C PHE A 109 8.62 -4.29 -0.94
N SER A 110 9.25 -3.28 -1.54
CA SER A 110 10.24 -3.51 -2.58
C SER A 110 11.42 -4.37 -2.13
N ASN A 111 12.00 -5.11 -3.08
CA ASN A 111 13.14 -6.00 -2.87
C ASN A 111 12.91 -7.08 -1.79
N SER A 112 11.66 -7.48 -1.58
CA SER A 112 11.31 -8.50 -0.58
C SER A 112 11.19 -9.89 -1.18
N ALA A 113 11.14 -10.92 -0.34
CA ALA A 113 10.91 -12.30 -0.75
C ALA A 113 9.44 -12.60 -1.11
N LEU A 114 8.60 -11.57 -1.26
CA LEU A 114 7.16 -11.68 -1.41
C LEU A 114 6.78 -12.37 -2.72
N GLU A 115 6.06 -13.49 -2.62
CA GLU A 115 5.60 -14.32 -3.72
C GLU A 115 4.08 -14.20 -3.90
N VAL A 116 3.34 -13.97 -2.81
CA VAL A 116 1.87 -13.98 -2.80
C VAL A 116 1.32 -12.83 -1.95
N LEU A 117 0.38 -12.10 -2.56
CA LEU A 117 -0.59 -11.26 -1.86
C LEU A 117 -1.91 -12.00 -1.87
N GLU A 118 -2.42 -12.41 -0.72
CA GLU A 118 -3.75 -12.99 -0.67
C GLU A 118 -4.83 -11.91 -0.81
N ASP A 119 -5.98 -12.33 -1.34
CA ASP A 119 -7.15 -11.48 -1.48
C ASP A 119 -7.54 -10.87 -0.13
N GLY A 120 -7.72 -9.54 -0.11
CA GLY A 120 -8.18 -8.81 1.07
C GLY A 120 -7.08 -8.14 1.90
N VAL A 121 -5.79 -8.42 1.63
CA VAL A 121 -4.68 -7.84 2.40
C VAL A 121 -4.69 -6.31 2.42
N PHE A 122 -5.22 -5.65 1.39
CA PHE A 122 -5.39 -4.18 1.35
C PHE A 122 -6.85 -3.72 1.34
N GLU A 123 -7.81 -4.56 1.74
CA GLU A 123 -9.25 -4.25 1.66
C GLU A 123 -9.60 -2.93 2.36
N HIS A 124 -9.01 -2.68 3.52
CA HIS A 124 -9.25 -1.46 4.29
C HIS A 124 -8.47 -0.22 3.79
N SER A 125 -7.55 -0.41 2.84
CA SER A 125 -6.78 0.67 2.20
C SER A 125 -7.31 1.03 0.81
N ILE A 126 -8.38 0.40 0.32
CA ILE A 126 -8.98 0.68 -1.00
C ILE A 126 -9.21 2.19 -1.26
N GLY A 127 -9.73 2.90 -0.25
CA GLY A 127 -10.04 4.33 -0.34
C GLY A 127 -8.92 5.27 0.12
N THR A 128 -7.74 4.76 0.47
CA THR A 128 -6.61 5.58 0.96
C THR A 128 -5.28 5.33 0.28
N LEU A 129 -5.03 4.13 -0.27
CA LEU A 129 -3.73 3.76 -0.82
C LEU A 129 -3.49 4.49 -2.14
N LEU A 130 -2.57 5.45 -2.11
CA LEU A 130 -2.15 6.30 -3.22
C LEU A 130 -1.03 5.64 -4.03
N GLU A 131 -0.08 5.02 -3.34
CA GLU A 131 1.10 4.39 -3.95
C GLU A 131 1.35 2.99 -3.38
N LEU A 132 1.57 2.03 -4.27
CA LEU A 132 1.96 0.67 -3.90
C LEU A 132 3.23 0.26 -4.65
N ASN A 133 4.28 -0.06 -3.89
CA ASN A 133 5.54 -0.54 -4.44
C ASN A 133 5.75 -2.01 -4.09
N LEU A 134 5.74 -2.84 -5.14
CA LEU A 134 5.96 -4.29 -5.13
C LEU A 134 7.13 -4.68 -6.05
N SER A 135 8.02 -3.72 -6.34
CA SER A 135 9.16 -3.95 -7.23
C SER A 135 10.23 -4.85 -6.61
N GLY A 136 10.91 -5.67 -7.41
CA GLY A 136 11.98 -6.55 -6.92
C GLY A 136 11.49 -7.67 -6.00
N CYS A 137 10.20 -8.01 -6.04
CA CYS A 137 9.63 -9.14 -5.33
C CYS A 137 9.79 -10.44 -6.15
N GLN A 138 9.06 -11.50 -5.79
CA GLN A 138 9.15 -12.83 -6.40
C GLN A 138 7.83 -13.24 -7.09
N PHE A 139 7.01 -12.27 -7.50
CA PHE A 139 5.73 -12.56 -8.15
C PHE A 139 5.95 -13.22 -9.51
N THR A 140 5.34 -14.39 -9.70
CA THR A 140 5.29 -15.11 -11.00
C THR A 140 3.90 -15.07 -11.63
N SER A 141 2.88 -14.68 -10.88
CA SER A 141 1.48 -14.59 -11.33
C SER A 141 1.29 -13.38 -12.25
N ALA A 142 0.45 -13.55 -13.28
CA ALA A 142 -0.02 -12.44 -14.11
C ALA A 142 -1.00 -11.51 -13.38
N LYS A 143 -1.72 -12.05 -12.38
CA LYS A 143 -2.58 -11.30 -11.47
C LYS A 143 -1.90 -11.17 -10.11
N ILE A 144 -1.23 -10.04 -9.89
CA ILE A 144 -0.53 -9.75 -8.63
C ILE A 144 -1.49 -9.14 -7.61
N ILE A 145 -2.38 -8.25 -8.07
CA ILE A 145 -3.31 -7.52 -7.22
C ILE A 145 -4.58 -7.13 -8.01
N ALA A 146 -5.71 -7.04 -7.31
CA ALA A 146 -6.98 -6.55 -7.85
C ALA A 146 -6.99 -5.00 -7.93
N VAL A 147 -6.28 -4.43 -8.90
CA VAL A 147 -6.12 -2.98 -9.10
C VAL A 147 -7.47 -2.25 -9.23
N GLU A 148 -8.45 -2.91 -9.85
CA GLU A 148 -9.79 -2.38 -10.13
C GLU A 148 -10.57 -2.00 -8.87
N LYS A 149 -10.15 -2.52 -7.70
CA LYS A 149 -10.80 -2.22 -6.42
C LYS A 149 -10.34 -0.90 -5.82
N PHE A 150 -9.18 -0.37 -6.16
CA PHE A 150 -8.62 0.81 -5.50
C PHE A 150 -9.22 2.11 -6.05
N GLU A 151 -9.73 2.95 -5.14
CA GLU A 151 -10.42 4.20 -5.49
C GLU A 151 -9.48 5.39 -5.65
N VAL A 152 -8.24 5.29 -5.13
CA VAL A 152 -7.25 6.38 -5.13
C VAL A 152 -5.80 6.00 -5.47
N LEU A 153 -5.53 4.73 -5.81
CA LEU A 153 -4.21 4.23 -6.24
C LEU A 153 -3.79 4.82 -7.60
N TRP A 154 -2.99 5.89 -7.57
CA TRP A 154 -2.53 6.58 -8.77
C TRP A 154 -1.18 6.06 -9.27
N LYS A 155 -0.40 5.38 -8.42
CA LYS A 155 0.91 4.81 -8.76
C LYS A 155 1.07 3.37 -8.30
N LEU A 156 1.47 2.50 -9.23
CA LEU A 156 1.71 1.08 -8.98
C LEU A 156 3.05 0.65 -9.57
N GLN A 157 3.89 0.03 -8.74
CA GLN A 157 5.21 -0.42 -9.14
C GLN A 157 5.35 -1.94 -8.99
N LEU A 158 5.54 -2.62 -10.11
CA LEU A 158 5.60 -4.09 -10.25
C LEU A 158 6.89 -4.55 -10.94
N GLN A 159 7.85 -3.66 -11.19
CA GLN A 159 9.04 -4.02 -11.97
C GLN A 159 9.97 -4.99 -11.23
N ASP A 160 10.87 -5.66 -11.96
CA ASP A 160 11.89 -6.57 -11.42
C ASP A 160 11.30 -7.79 -10.68
N ASN A 161 10.12 -8.23 -11.09
CA ASN A 161 9.50 -9.49 -10.66
C ASN A 161 9.74 -10.62 -11.67
N SER A 162 9.14 -11.79 -11.48
CA SER A 162 9.36 -12.99 -12.30
C SER A 162 8.12 -13.44 -13.08
N TYR A 163 7.25 -12.51 -13.49
CA TYR A 163 6.10 -12.81 -14.36
C TYR A 163 6.50 -12.76 -15.84
N THR A 164 5.88 -13.63 -16.63
CA THR A 164 6.05 -13.66 -18.10
C THR A 164 4.99 -12.85 -18.83
N SER A 165 3.90 -12.49 -18.15
CA SER A 165 2.77 -11.72 -18.67
C SER A 165 2.02 -11.08 -17.51
N LEU A 166 1.14 -10.11 -17.81
CA LEU A 166 0.24 -9.50 -16.83
C LEU A 166 -1.21 -9.58 -17.34
N ASP A 167 -2.13 -9.83 -16.42
CA ASP A 167 -3.56 -9.74 -16.71
C ASP A 167 -3.94 -8.29 -17.06
N PRO A 168 -5.05 -8.09 -17.78
CA PRO A 168 -5.57 -6.76 -18.05
C PRO A 168 -5.74 -5.95 -16.78
N ILE A 169 -5.14 -4.75 -16.77
CA ILE A 169 -5.30 -3.81 -15.67
C ILE A 169 -6.48 -2.89 -15.98
N GLU A 170 -7.39 -2.78 -15.01
CA GLU A 170 -8.53 -1.86 -15.05
C GLU A 170 -8.38 -0.84 -13.91
N SER A 171 -8.33 0.45 -14.25
CA SER A 171 -8.29 1.54 -13.27
C SER A 171 -8.59 2.90 -13.91
N ASP A 172 -9.64 3.58 -13.43
CA ASP A 172 -10.01 4.93 -13.88
C ASP A 172 -9.11 6.04 -13.33
N ILE A 173 -8.11 5.69 -12.50
CA ILE A 173 -7.32 6.63 -11.72
C ILE A 173 -5.82 6.43 -11.84
N LEU A 174 -5.34 5.26 -12.27
CA LEU A 174 -3.92 4.95 -12.35
C LEU A 174 -3.24 5.89 -13.37
N VAL A 175 -2.18 6.56 -12.93
CA VAL A 175 -1.43 7.55 -13.72
C VAL A 175 0.00 7.06 -14.00
N ASP A 176 0.63 6.37 -13.05
CA ASP A 176 2.00 5.90 -13.14
C ASP A 176 2.06 4.38 -12.89
N LEU A 177 2.60 3.66 -13.86
CA LEU A 177 2.68 2.21 -13.85
C LEU A 177 4.07 1.74 -14.31
N THR A 178 4.71 0.93 -13.48
CA THR A 178 6.00 0.32 -13.81
C THR A 178 5.89 -1.21 -13.76
N ILE A 179 6.12 -1.89 -14.88
CA ILE A 179 5.81 -3.33 -15.09
C ILE A 179 6.95 -4.12 -15.75
N GLY A 180 8.17 -3.65 -15.61
CA GLY A 180 9.33 -4.35 -16.15
C GLY A 180 9.54 -5.75 -15.56
N SER A 181 9.84 -6.77 -16.35
CA SER A 181 10.33 -8.04 -15.79
C SER A 181 11.35 -8.70 -16.71
N PRO A 182 12.43 -9.30 -16.15
CA PRO A 182 13.41 -10.06 -16.93
C PRO A 182 12.80 -11.24 -17.70
N LEU A 183 11.56 -11.65 -17.39
CA LEU A 183 10.84 -12.73 -18.06
C LEU A 183 9.69 -12.25 -18.95
N LEU A 184 9.44 -10.93 -19.01
CA LEU A 184 8.41 -10.34 -19.87
C LEU A 184 8.95 -10.18 -21.30
N GLU A 185 8.78 -11.23 -22.12
CA GLU A 185 9.30 -11.26 -23.51
C GLU A 185 8.44 -10.47 -24.50
N GLU A 186 7.16 -10.30 -24.19
CA GLU A 186 6.17 -9.61 -25.03
C GLU A 186 5.49 -8.47 -24.27
N LEU A 187 5.12 -7.41 -25.00
CA LEU A 187 4.29 -6.35 -24.43
C LEU A 187 2.89 -6.88 -24.08
N PRO A 188 2.29 -6.41 -22.97
CA PRO A 188 0.87 -6.63 -22.72
C PRO A 188 0.00 -6.17 -23.90
N GLN A 189 -1.13 -6.83 -24.10
CA GLN A 189 -2.17 -6.41 -25.03
C GLN A 189 -2.94 -5.23 -24.44
N PHE A 190 -2.40 -4.02 -24.53
CA PHE A 190 -2.97 -2.86 -23.85
C PHE A 190 -4.35 -2.43 -24.39
N ASP A 191 -4.79 -2.94 -25.54
CA ASP A 191 -6.16 -2.78 -26.03
C ASP A 191 -7.19 -3.51 -25.16
N THR A 192 -6.74 -4.49 -24.37
CA THR A 192 -7.55 -5.16 -23.34
C THR A 192 -7.50 -4.44 -21.99
N TRP A 193 -6.60 -3.48 -21.81
CA TRP A 193 -6.45 -2.73 -20.56
C TRP A 193 -7.38 -1.51 -20.55
N ASN A 194 -7.98 -1.21 -19.40
CA ASN A 194 -8.82 -0.03 -19.21
C ASN A 194 -8.19 0.93 -18.19
N ILE A 195 -7.22 1.73 -18.64
CA ILE A 195 -6.47 2.68 -17.81
C ILE A 195 -6.45 4.09 -18.43
N PRO A 196 -7.60 4.77 -18.52
CA PRO A 196 -7.76 5.99 -19.32
C PRO A 196 -6.96 7.20 -18.83
N LYS A 197 -6.41 7.17 -17.60
CA LYS A 197 -5.59 8.24 -17.03
C LYS A 197 -4.10 7.97 -17.02
N LEU A 198 -3.65 6.83 -17.57
CA LEU A 198 -2.24 6.47 -17.58
C LEU A 198 -1.43 7.51 -18.36
N GLN A 199 -0.40 8.04 -17.70
CA GLN A 199 0.53 9.02 -18.28
C GLN A 199 1.93 8.43 -18.38
N ASN A 200 2.38 7.71 -17.35
CA ASN A 200 3.72 7.14 -17.30
C ASN A 200 3.62 5.62 -17.34
N LEU A 201 4.30 5.02 -18.33
CA LEU A 201 4.49 3.58 -18.42
C LEU A 201 5.99 3.29 -18.49
N ASP A 202 6.49 2.55 -17.51
CA ASP A 202 7.86 2.04 -17.48
C ASP A 202 7.87 0.53 -17.63
N ILE A 203 8.55 0.05 -18.68
CA ILE A 203 8.71 -1.38 -18.96
C ILE A 203 10.19 -1.79 -19.00
N ARG A 204 11.08 -0.96 -18.45
CA ARG A 204 12.53 -1.23 -18.41
C ARG A 204 12.82 -2.55 -17.72
N ASN A 205 14.00 -3.11 -17.98
CA ASN A 205 14.40 -4.43 -17.48
C ASN A 205 13.55 -5.60 -18.03
N SER A 206 12.91 -5.40 -19.19
CA SER A 206 12.27 -6.48 -19.94
C SER A 206 13.05 -6.85 -21.20
N PRO A 207 13.13 -8.15 -21.58
CA PRO A 207 13.80 -8.61 -22.81
C PRO A 207 13.01 -8.35 -24.10
N ILE A 208 12.03 -7.44 -24.08
CA ILE A 208 11.16 -7.11 -25.21
C ILE A 208 12.00 -6.60 -26.38
N GLN A 209 11.92 -7.29 -27.52
CA GLN A 209 12.67 -6.94 -28.73
C GLN A 209 11.85 -6.13 -29.72
N ASN A 210 10.52 -6.32 -29.73
CA ASN A 210 9.64 -5.76 -30.73
C ASN A 210 8.50 -4.99 -30.06
N ILE A 211 8.27 -3.76 -30.50
CA ILE A 211 7.11 -2.96 -30.13
C ILE A 211 6.14 -2.97 -31.32
N PRO A 212 4.97 -3.64 -31.23
CA PRO A 212 4.01 -3.63 -32.32
C PRO A 212 3.45 -2.22 -32.56
N PRO A 213 3.22 -1.83 -33.82
CA PRO A 213 2.53 -0.58 -34.12
C PRO A 213 1.15 -0.56 -33.47
N ARG A 214 0.80 0.52 -32.76
CA ARG A 214 -0.51 0.76 -32.10
C ARG A 214 -0.80 -0.02 -30.81
N ASN A 215 0.21 -0.63 -30.19
CA ASN A 215 -0.03 -1.33 -28.92
C ASN A 215 -0.20 -0.43 -27.71
N PHE A 216 -0.01 0.89 -27.77
CA PHE A 216 -0.14 1.71 -26.57
C PHE A 216 -1.57 2.23 -26.39
N PRO A 217 -2.05 2.33 -25.14
CA PRO A 217 -3.23 3.12 -24.83
C PRO A 217 -3.11 4.51 -25.45
N ARG A 218 -4.20 5.28 -25.50
CA ARG A 218 -4.14 6.72 -25.78
C ARG A 218 -3.38 7.46 -24.65
N ILE A 219 -2.08 7.19 -24.52
CA ILE A 219 -1.14 7.88 -23.65
C ILE A 219 -0.90 9.22 -24.34
N MET A 220 -1.70 10.20 -23.97
CA MET A 220 -1.60 11.56 -24.52
C MET A 220 -0.28 12.19 -24.02
N GLU A 221 0.69 12.28 -24.94
CA GLU A 221 1.71 13.33 -25.03
C GLU A 221 2.79 13.48 -23.94
N ARG A 222 2.91 12.65 -22.89
CA ARG A 222 3.97 12.87 -21.88
C ARG A 222 4.72 11.60 -21.45
N TYR A 223 5.91 11.42 -22.03
CA TYR A 223 7.02 10.58 -21.58
C TYR A 223 6.73 9.07 -21.45
N LEU A 224 6.63 8.41 -22.60
CA LEU A 224 6.79 6.96 -22.68
C LEU A 224 8.31 6.64 -22.68
N LEU A 225 8.88 6.36 -21.51
CA LEU A 225 10.32 6.10 -21.38
C LEU A 225 10.62 4.62 -21.66
N PHE A 226 10.81 4.28 -22.93
CA PHE A 226 11.41 2.99 -23.28
C PHE A 226 12.93 3.04 -23.09
N HIS A 227 13.45 2.22 -22.18
CA HIS A 227 14.84 1.79 -22.27
C HIS A 227 14.87 0.35 -22.76
N LEU A 228 14.59 0.15 -24.05
CA LEU A 228 14.91 -1.12 -24.68
C LEU A 228 16.41 -1.17 -24.89
N LYS A 229 17.05 -2.25 -24.42
CA LYS A 229 18.46 -2.51 -24.65
C LYS A 229 18.65 -2.93 -26.12
N LEU A 230 18.50 -1.97 -27.04
CA LEU A 230 18.71 -2.16 -28.46
C LEU A 230 19.76 -1.15 -28.92
N THR A 231 20.91 -1.68 -29.34
CA THR A 231 22.02 -0.97 -29.98
C THR A 231 21.64 -0.21 -31.26
N GLU A 232 20.36 -0.17 -31.65
CA GLU A 232 19.88 0.51 -32.86
C GLU A 232 18.44 1.04 -32.75
N LEU A 233 18.08 1.76 -31.67
CA LEU A 233 16.87 2.59 -31.72
C LEU A 233 17.19 4.06 -31.44
N THR A 234 17.21 4.81 -32.55
CA THR A 234 16.94 6.23 -32.62
C THR A 234 15.80 6.61 -31.68
N GLU A 235 15.95 7.73 -30.97
CA GLU A 235 14.90 8.41 -30.21
C GLU A 235 13.53 8.25 -30.89
N ILE A 236 12.66 7.44 -30.29
CA ILE A 236 11.24 7.48 -30.63
C ILE A 236 10.67 8.64 -29.81
N MET A 237 10.95 9.87 -30.25
CA MET A 237 10.01 10.98 -30.04
C MET A 237 8.80 10.66 -30.91
N LEU A 238 7.68 10.34 -30.29
CA LEU A 238 6.39 10.41 -30.98
C LEU A 238 5.67 11.66 -30.50
N ILE A 239 5.29 12.43 -31.52
CA ILE A 239 4.58 13.72 -31.55
C ILE A 239 3.41 13.74 -30.57
#